data_AF-A0AB73REG6-F1
#
_entry.id   AF-A0AB73REG6-F1
#
_cell.length_a   1.000
_cell.length_b   1.000
_cell.length_c   1.000
_cell.angle_alpha   90.00
_cell.angle_beta   90.00
_cell.angle_gamma   90.00
#
_symmetry.space_group_name_H-M   'P 1'
#
loop_
_entity.id
_entity.type
_entity.pdbx_description
1 polymer ?
#
loop_
_entity_poly.entity_id
_entity_poly.type
_entity_poly.pdbx_seq_one_letter_code
_entity_poly.pdbx_strand_id
1 'polypeptide(L)'
;MHKELRDLEERIKEVDSGIFLFSLYALLPYIYDYFVLNFNIPQFLTGDAGRIFLLAYEVLVVVFLFYMVFLSFKLNKKRRKLIG
;
A
#
# COMPACT_ATOMS: atom_id res chain seq x y z
N MET A 1 9.88 29.01 4.77
CA MET A 1 9.55 28.43 6.09
C MET A 1 8.10 27.95 6.22
N HIS A 2 7.07 28.79 6.41
CA HIS A 2 5.69 28.30 6.63
C HIS A 2 5.08 27.58 5.41
N LYS A 3 5.33 28.08 4.19
CA LYS A 3 4.87 27.43 2.96
C LYS A 3 5.55 26.08 2.72
N GLU A 4 6.86 26.01 2.92
CA GLU A 4 7.63 24.75 2.80
C GLU A 4 7.25 23.72 3.85
N LEU A 5 6.92 24.14 5.07
CA LEU A 5 6.44 23.23 6.12
C LEU A 5 5.07 22.66 5.76
N ARG A 6 4.16 23.51 5.28
CA ARG A 6 2.81 23.12 4.87
C ARG A 6 2.83 22.15 3.68
N ASP A 7 3.62 22.44 2.65
CA ASP A 7 3.79 21.56 1.48
C ASP A 7 4.39 20.20 1.89
N LEU A 8 5.24 20.18 2.92
CA LEU A 8 5.82 18.95 3.46
C LEU A 8 4.80 18.13 4.25
N GLU A 9 3.97 18.77 5.07
CA GLU A 9 2.89 18.11 5.81
C GLU A 9 1.84 17.51 4.89
N GLU A 10 1.49 18.21 3.81
CA GLU A 10 0.56 17.71 2.79
C GLU A 10 1.12 16.45 2.11
N ARG A 11 2.40 16.45 1.74
CA ARG A 11 3.07 15.25 1.20
C ARG A 11 3.15 14.09 2.19
N ILE A 12 3.38 14.36 3.48
CA ILE A 12 3.36 13.30 4.50
C ILE A 12 1.96 12.69 4.58
N LYS A 13 0.91 13.52 4.60
CA LYS A 13 -0.47 13.07 4.63
C LYS A 13 -0.84 12.25 3.40
N GLU A 14 -0.39 12.64 2.21
CA GLU A 14 -0.56 11.86 0.99
C GLU A 14 0.10 10.47 1.08
N VAL A 15 1.34 10.42 1.58
CA VAL A 15 2.07 9.15 1.75
C VAL A 15 1.37 8.26 2.78
N ASP A 16 0.95 8.81 3.91
CA ASP A 16 0.25 8.05 4.95
C ASP A 16 -1.12 7.54 4.45
N SER A 17 -1.84 8.36 3.68
CA SER A 17 -3.09 7.96 3.01
C SER A 17 -2.85 6.87 1.99
N GLY A 18 -1.75 6.95 1.23
CA GLY A 18 -1.30 5.93 0.30
C GLY A 18 -1.00 4.60 1.00
N ILE A 19 -0.31 4.62 2.16
CA ILE A 19 -0.06 3.43 2.97
C ILE A 19 -1.37 2.80 3.44
N PHE A 20 -2.32 3.62 3.90
CA PHE A 20 -3.62 3.14 4.36
C PHE A 20 -4.43 2.47 3.24
N LEU A 21 -4.61 3.16 2.11
CA LEU A 21 -5.31 2.63 0.94
C LEU A 21 -4.65 1.34 0.46
N PHE A 22 -3.32 1.33 0.40
CA PHE A 22 -2.59 0.16 -0.04
C PHE A 22 -2.75 -1.04 0.89
N SER A 23 -2.81 -0.80 2.20
CA SER A 23 -3.09 -1.85 3.18
C SER A 23 -4.48 -2.46 2.98
N LEU A 24 -5.47 -1.67 2.56
CA LEU A 24 -6.79 -2.21 2.16
C LEU A 24 -6.69 -3.03 0.88
N TYR A 25 -5.94 -2.55 -0.11
CA TYR A 25 -5.74 -3.29 -1.36
C TYR A 25 -5.04 -4.62 -1.12
N ALA A 26 -4.06 -4.69 -0.22
CA ALA A 26 -3.37 -5.94 0.13
C ALA A 26 -4.33 -7.05 0.62
N LEU A 27 -5.53 -6.68 1.09
CA LEU A 27 -6.56 -7.64 1.51
C LEU A 27 -7.40 -8.18 0.34
N LEU A 28 -7.29 -7.63 -0.87
CA LEU A 28 -8.10 -8.01 -2.03
C LEU A 28 -8.06 -9.52 -2.35
N PRO A 29 -6.90 -10.21 -2.33
CA PRO A 29 -6.88 -11.65 -2.59
C PRO A 29 -7.74 -12.43 -1.58
N TYR A 30 -7.66 -12.06 -0.29
CA TYR A 30 -8.43 -12.69 0.77
C TYR A 30 -9.94 -12.38 0.66
N ILE A 31 -10.28 -11.15 0.29
CA ILE A 31 -11.67 -10.75 0.03
C ILE A 31 -12.21 -11.55 -1.16
N TYR A 32 -11.44 -11.66 -2.25
CA TYR A 32 -11.81 -12.43 -3.43
C TYR A 32 -12.08 -13.89 -3.09
N ASP A 33 -11.16 -14.53 -2.35
CA ASP A 33 -11.34 -15.92 -1.92
C ASP A 33 -12.57 -16.10 -1.03
N TYR A 34 -12.84 -15.15 -0.13
CA TYR A 34 -14.05 -15.15 0.68
C TYR A 34 -15.33 -15.10 -0.19
N PHE A 35 -15.38 -14.26 -1.21
CA PHE A 35 -16.54 -14.19 -2.12
C PHE A 35 -16.71 -15.48 -2.94
N VAL A 36 -15.61 -16.01 -3.48
CA VAL A 36 -15.63 -17.26 -4.25
C VAL A 36 -16.20 -18.41 -3.42
N LEU A 37 -15.73 -18.54 -2.17
CA LEU A 37 -16.18 -19.59 -1.24
C LEU A 37 -17.64 -19.44 -0.80
N ASN A 38 -18.08 -18.22 -0.48
CA ASN A 38 -19.42 -18.00 0.05
C ASN A 38 -20.52 -17.95 -1.02
N PHE A 39 -20.20 -17.54 -2.25
CA PHE A 39 -21.18 -17.37 -3.32
C PHE A 39 -21.09 -18.47 -4.40
N ASN A 40 -20.28 -19.51 -4.20
CA ASN A 40 -20.04 -20.59 -5.17
C ASN A 40 -19.71 -20.07 -6.58
N ILE A 41 -18.97 -18.96 -6.66
CA ILE A 41 -18.59 -18.36 -7.93
C ILE A 41 -17.43 -19.19 -8.51
N PRO A 42 -17.43 -19.50 -9.81
CA PRO A 42 -16.27 -20.13 -10.44
C PRO A 42 -15.02 -19.28 -10.22
N GLN A 43 -13.97 -19.88 -9.65
CA GLN A 43 -12.72 -19.19 -9.42
C GLN A 43 -12.06 -18.88 -10.78
N PHE A 44 -11.80 -17.59 -11.03
CA PHE A 44 -11.20 -17.11 -12.29
C PHE A 44 -9.70 -17.40 -12.34
N LEU A 45 -9.03 -17.31 -11.18
CA LEU A 45 -7.61 -17.58 -11.04
C LEU A 45 -7.42 -18.95 -10.41
N THR A 46 -7.18 -19.98 -11.23
CA THR A 46 -6.98 -21.36 -10.79
C THR A 46 -5.65 -21.92 -11.28
N GLY A 47 -5.22 -23.01 -10.65
CA GLY A 47 -3.98 -23.72 -11.00
C GLY A 47 -2.73 -22.85 -10.82
N ASP A 48 -1.68 -23.16 -11.59
CA ASP A 48 -0.38 -22.49 -11.46
C ASP A 48 -0.42 -21.02 -11.91
N ALA A 49 -1.29 -20.66 -12.85
CA ALA A 49 -1.48 -19.28 -13.27
C ALA A 49 -2.00 -18.39 -12.11
N GLY A 50 -2.96 -18.89 -11.34
CA GLY A 50 -3.46 -18.18 -10.15
C GLY A 50 -2.39 -18.01 -9.07
N ARG A 51 -1.57 -19.05 -8.84
CA ARG A 51 -0.46 -19.00 -7.88
C ARG A 51 0.61 -17.98 -8.28
N ILE A 52 1.00 -17.95 -9.56
CA ILE A 52 1.97 -16.98 -10.07
C ILE A 52 1.43 -15.56 -9.94
N PHE A 53 0.15 -15.34 -10.25
CA PHE A 53 -0.48 -14.03 -10.08
C PHE A 53 -0.46 -13.59 -8.61
N LEU A 54 -0.83 -14.47 -7.68
CA LEU A 54 -0.88 -14.15 -6.26
C LEU A 54 0.53 -13.85 -5.71
N LEU A 55 1.54 -14.62 -6.10
CA LEU A 55 2.95 -14.34 -5.77
C LEU A 55 3.41 -13.00 -6.33
N ALA A 56 3.12 -12.71 -7.60
CA ALA A 56 3.48 -11.42 -8.21
C ALA A 56 2.78 -10.26 -7.48
N TYR A 57 1.52 -10.45 -7.10
CA TYR A 57 0.74 -9.49 -6.34
C TYR A 57 1.35 -9.23 -4.97
N GLU A 58 1.67 -10.28 -4.20
CA GLU A 58 2.31 -10.17 -2.89
C GLU A 58 3.67 -9.47 -2.96
N VAL A 59 4.49 -9.77 -3.98
CA VAL A 59 5.78 -9.10 -4.19
C VAL A 59 5.58 -7.61 -4.46
N LEU A 60 4.61 -7.23 -5.31
CA LEU A 60 4.29 -5.83 -5.56
C LEU A 60 3.80 -5.14 -4.29
N VAL A 61 3.00 -5.83 -3.48
CA VAL A 61 2.55 -5.36 -2.16
C VAL A 61 3.73 -5.05 -1.26
N VAL A 62 4.64 -6.00 -1.08
CA VAL A 62 5.81 -5.83 -0.23
C VAL A 62 6.69 -4.68 -0.73
N VAL A 63 7.03 -4.65 -2.02
CA VAL A 63 7.90 -3.62 -2.60
C VAL A 63 7.33 -2.22 -2.43
N PHE A 64 6.04 -2.04 -2.72
CA PHE A 64 5.39 -0.75 -2.61
C PHE A 64 5.29 -0.29 -1.15
N LEU A 65 4.96 -1.21 -0.22
CA LEU A 65 4.89 -0.88 1.20
C LEU A 65 6.25 -0.42 1.74
N PHE A 66 7.34 -1.12 1.40
CA PHE A 66 8.69 -0.68 1.75
C PHE A 66 9.03 0.70 1.19
N TYR A 67 8.69 0.96 -0.08
CA TYR A 67 8.92 2.26 -0.70
C TYR A 67 8.18 3.39 0.03
N MET A 68 6.90 3.19 0.36
CA MET A 68 6.08 4.20 1.03
C MET A 68 6.55 4.46 2.47
N VAL A 69 6.90 3.42 3.22
CA VAL A 69 7.46 3.56 4.57
C VAL A 69 8.79 4.31 4.53
N PHE A 70 9.66 3.99 3.58
CA PHE A 70 10.91 4.71 3.38
C PHE A 70 10.67 6.19 3.07
N LEU A 71 9.70 6.49 2.20
CA LEU A 71 9.32 7.85 1.85
C LEU A 71 8.78 8.62 3.07
N SER A 72 7.89 8.00 3.86
CA SER A 72 7.36 8.59 5.10
C SER A 72 8.49 8.89 6.10
N PHE A 73 9.45 7.98 6.27
CA PHE A 73 10.62 8.22 7.12
C PHE A 73 11.47 9.40 6.61
N LYS A 74 11.72 9.47 5.30
CA LYS A 74 12.49 10.56 4.67
C LYS A 74 11.79 11.91 4.85
N LEU A 75 10.48 11.98 4.68
CA LEU A 75 9.70 13.19 4.84
C LEU A 75 9.61 13.63 6.31
N ASN A 76 9.38 12.70 7.24
CA ASN A 76 9.39 12.98 8.67
C ASN A 76 10.77 13.45 9.18
N LYS A 77 11.87 12.90 8.65
CA LYS A 77 13.23 13.37 8.93
C LYS A 77 13.44 14.80 8.44
N LYS A 78 12.91 15.16 7.26
CA LYS A 78 12.93 16.55 6.77
C LYS A 78 12.11 17.48 7.66
N ARG A 79 10.93 17.03 8.11
CA ARG A 79 10.04 17.81 8.99
C ARG A 79 10.75 18.18 10.29
N ARG A 80 11.41 17.21 10.93
CA ARG A 80 12.16 17.44 12.18
C ARG A 80 13.27 18.48 12.04
N LYS A 81 13.94 18.56 10.88
CA LYS A 81 15.00 19.54 10.60
C LYS A 81 14.50 20.96 10.29
N LEU A 82 13.20 21.11 10.02
CA LEU A 82 12.58 22.41 9.70
C LEU A 82 11.81 22.98 10.89
N ILE A 83 11.39 22.13 11.84
CA ILE A 83 10.68 22.52 13.08
C ILE A 83 11.66 22.78 14.23
N GLY A 84 12.80 22.07 14.27
CA GLY A 84 13.89 22.28 15.23
C GLY A 84 15.17 22.66 14.50
#